data_AF-A0A1B1PZI2-F1
#
_entry.id   AF-A0A1B1PZI2-F1
#
_cell.length_a   1.000
_cell.length_b   1.000
_cell.length_c   1.000
_cell.angle_alpha   90.00
_cell.angle_beta   90.00
_cell.angle_gamma   90.00
#
_symmetry.space_group_name_H-M   'P 1'
#
loop_
_entity.id
_entity.type
_entity.pdbx_description
1 polymer ?
#
loop_
_entity_poly.entity_id
_entity_poly.type
_entity_poly.pdbx_seq_one_letter_code
_entity_poly.pdbx_strand_id
1 'polypeptide(L)'
;MEQGKKYTGKVLVAGATGKTGRWVVKRLQHYGIPVRVLVRSAEKAAMLGDVDVVEGRIQSPEDVASAVKGCSAVISALGSSELFGEASPGEVDRDGVKRLVDKAVEAGVTHFGLVSSMAVTRWYHPLNLFAGVLGKKFEAEEHLRENFCVQGKSYTIIRPGGLRDGEPLEHRIHTEQGDRLWSGWIERSDVAELLVISLWEPAAANVTFEAVNESEELVPQEELGYCYEGLAKG
;
A
#
# COMPACT_ATOMS: atom_id res chain seq x y z
N MET A 1 7.82 -18.66 -19.48
CA MET A 1 7.77 -19.56 -18.31
C MET A 1 6.64 -19.05 -17.45
N GLU A 2 5.61 -19.87 -17.24
CA GLU A 2 4.43 -19.51 -16.46
C GLU A 2 4.88 -19.46 -14.98
N GLN A 3 5.15 -18.25 -14.45
CA GLN A 3 5.38 -18.12 -13.01
C GLN A 3 4.09 -18.57 -12.33
N GLY A 4 4.13 -19.70 -11.63
CA GLY A 4 2.96 -20.28 -10.98
C GLY A 4 2.31 -19.25 -10.05
N LYS A 5 0.98 -19.18 -10.09
CA LYS A 5 0.17 -18.22 -9.35
C LYS A 5 0.46 -18.30 -7.84
N LYS A 6 1.19 -17.32 -7.30
CA LYS A 6 1.65 -17.28 -5.88
C LYS A 6 0.51 -16.98 -4.90
N TYR A 7 -0.54 -16.30 -5.35
CA TYR A 7 -1.73 -15.95 -4.58
C TYR A 7 -2.98 -16.05 -5.45
N THR A 8 -4.05 -16.65 -4.92
CA THR A 8 -5.27 -16.95 -5.72
C THR A 8 -6.45 -16.04 -5.41
N GLY A 9 -6.42 -15.34 -4.27
CA GLY A 9 -7.47 -14.42 -3.87
C GLY A 9 -7.55 -13.18 -4.75
N LYS A 10 -8.74 -12.58 -4.83
CA LYS A 10 -8.93 -11.28 -5.50
C LYS A 10 -8.44 -10.15 -4.59
N VAL A 11 -7.68 -9.22 -5.15
CA VAL A 11 -7.10 -8.07 -4.42
C VAL A 11 -7.78 -6.79 -4.85
N LEU A 12 -8.31 -6.02 -3.88
CA LEU A 12 -8.74 -4.65 -4.14
C LEU A 12 -7.54 -3.70 -4.04
N VAL A 13 -7.34 -2.85 -5.04
CA VAL A 13 -6.37 -1.76 -5.00
C VAL A 13 -7.08 -0.42 -4.92
N ALA A 14 -6.89 0.29 -3.80
CA ALA A 14 -7.33 1.67 -3.63
C ALA A 14 -6.20 2.63 -4.00
N GLY A 15 -6.51 3.71 -4.74
CA GLY A 15 -5.48 4.60 -5.29
C GLY A 15 -4.82 4.07 -6.57
N ALA A 16 -5.45 3.10 -7.26
CA ALA A 16 -4.90 2.39 -8.42
C ALA A 16 -4.49 3.29 -9.60
N THR A 17 -5.11 4.46 -9.77
CA THR A 17 -4.77 5.40 -10.85
C THR A 17 -3.64 6.38 -10.48
N GLY A 18 -3.18 6.37 -9.22
CA GLY A 18 -2.03 7.14 -8.76
C GLY A 18 -0.69 6.52 -9.16
N LYS A 19 0.42 7.24 -8.96
CA LYS A 19 1.74 6.81 -9.44
C LYS A 19 2.18 5.45 -8.88
N THR A 20 2.04 5.22 -7.58
CA THR A 20 2.38 3.93 -6.94
C THR A 20 1.32 2.87 -7.21
N GLY A 21 0.03 3.24 -7.15
CA GLY A 21 -1.07 2.29 -7.38
C GLY A 21 -1.05 1.63 -8.75
N ARG A 22 -0.61 2.35 -9.80
CA ARG A 22 -0.42 1.77 -11.14
C ARG A 22 0.60 0.64 -11.14
N TRP A 23 1.69 0.80 -10.38
CA TRP A 23 2.68 -0.25 -10.21
C TRP A 23 2.13 -1.45 -9.44
N VAL A 24 1.35 -1.22 -8.39
CA VAL A 24 0.67 -2.31 -7.65
C VAL A 24 -0.18 -3.15 -8.60
N VAL A 25 -1.00 -2.51 -9.45
CA VAL A 25 -1.81 -3.22 -10.44
C VAL A 25 -0.93 -3.99 -11.45
N LYS A 26 0.11 -3.34 -12.00
CA LYS A 26 1.03 -3.97 -12.95
C LYS A 26 1.72 -5.21 -12.35
N ARG A 27 2.14 -5.16 -11.08
CA ARG A 27 2.76 -6.28 -10.37
C ARG A 27 1.76 -7.40 -10.06
N LEU A 28 0.54 -7.08 -9.61
CA LEU A 28 -0.50 -8.10 -9.44
C LEU A 28 -0.82 -8.84 -10.75
N GLN A 29 -0.96 -8.10 -11.85
CA GLN A 29 -1.18 -8.67 -13.19
C GLN A 29 0.01 -9.52 -13.65
N HIS A 30 1.25 -9.10 -13.37
CA HIS A 30 2.46 -9.88 -13.66
C HIS A 30 2.41 -11.27 -13.02
N TYR A 31 1.89 -11.38 -11.81
CA TYR A 31 1.72 -12.66 -11.09
C TYR A 31 0.39 -13.38 -11.39
N GLY A 32 -0.42 -12.86 -12.33
CA GLY A 32 -1.73 -13.44 -12.68
C GLY A 32 -2.76 -13.37 -11.55
N ILE A 33 -2.60 -12.43 -10.61
CA ILE A 33 -3.48 -12.25 -9.46
C ILE A 33 -4.70 -11.41 -9.88
N PRO A 34 -5.95 -11.86 -9.58
CA PRO A 34 -7.14 -11.09 -9.95
C PRO A 34 -7.19 -9.75 -9.22
N VAL A 35 -7.31 -8.67 -9.98
CA VAL A 35 -7.30 -7.29 -9.45
C VAL A 35 -8.68 -6.67 -9.58
N ARG A 36 -9.15 -6.06 -8.50
CA ARG A 36 -10.23 -5.07 -8.52
C ARG A 36 -9.68 -3.70 -8.16
N VAL A 37 -10.22 -2.65 -8.77
CA VAL A 37 -9.83 -1.27 -8.48
C VAL A 37 -11.04 -0.43 -8.09
N LEU A 38 -10.88 0.42 -7.07
CA LEU A 38 -11.83 1.48 -6.75
C LEU A 38 -11.34 2.78 -7.39
N VAL A 39 -12.11 3.33 -8.32
CA VAL A 39 -11.75 4.54 -9.07
C VAL A 39 -12.88 5.55 -9.06
N ARG A 40 -12.54 6.84 -9.11
CA ARG A 40 -13.52 7.94 -9.21
C ARG A 40 -14.15 8.09 -10.60
N SER A 41 -13.58 7.42 -11.61
CA SER A 41 -13.98 7.51 -13.01
C SER A 41 -13.50 6.24 -13.71
N ALA A 42 -14.44 5.45 -14.25
CA ALA A 42 -14.11 4.22 -14.97
C ALA A 42 -13.24 4.48 -16.22
N GLU A 43 -13.38 5.63 -16.87
CA GLU A 43 -12.54 6.02 -18.02
C GLU A 43 -11.04 6.03 -17.64
N LYS A 44 -10.70 6.54 -16.45
CA LYS A 44 -9.32 6.54 -15.97
C LYS A 44 -8.79 5.14 -15.64
N ALA A 45 -9.66 4.15 -15.43
CA ALA A 45 -9.23 2.77 -15.21
C ALA A 45 -8.81 2.07 -16.50
N ALA A 46 -9.18 2.58 -17.69
CA ALA A 46 -8.81 1.97 -18.97
C ALA A 46 -7.28 1.80 -19.14
N MET A 47 -6.50 2.70 -18.55
CA MET A 47 -5.03 2.62 -18.58
C MET A 47 -4.43 1.47 -17.77
N LEU A 48 -5.24 0.82 -16.93
CA LEU A 48 -4.82 -0.27 -16.04
C LEU A 48 -4.96 -1.65 -16.70
N GLY A 49 -5.46 -1.71 -17.95
CA GLY A 49 -5.64 -2.97 -18.68
C GLY A 49 -6.80 -3.80 -18.15
N ASP A 50 -6.63 -5.11 -18.10
CA ASP A 50 -7.66 -6.06 -17.66
C ASP A 50 -7.76 -6.08 -16.12
N VAL A 51 -8.73 -5.33 -15.60
CA VAL A 51 -9.05 -5.25 -14.16
C VAL A 51 -10.57 -5.17 -13.95
N ASP A 52 -11.02 -5.66 -12.81
CA ASP A 52 -12.41 -5.50 -12.33
C ASP A 52 -12.57 -4.07 -11.79
N VAL A 53 -13.42 -3.25 -12.39
CA VAL A 53 -13.56 -1.83 -12.06
C VAL A 53 -14.82 -1.59 -11.23
N VAL A 54 -14.65 -0.96 -10.07
CA VAL A 54 -15.75 -0.38 -9.29
C VAL A 54 -15.59 1.14 -9.30
N GLU A 55 -16.55 1.83 -9.90
CA GLU A 55 -16.61 3.28 -9.87
C GLU A 55 -17.24 3.76 -8.57
N GLY A 56 -16.57 4.65 -7.86
CA GLY A 56 -17.01 5.17 -6.57
C GLY A 56 -15.98 6.07 -5.90
N ARG A 57 -16.35 6.57 -4.72
CA ARG A 57 -15.53 7.50 -3.93
C ARG A 57 -15.09 6.86 -2.62
N ILE A 58 -13.84 7.11 -2.24
CA ILE A 58 -13.31 6.65 -0.95
C ILE A 58 -14.01 7.31 0.26
N GLN A 59 -14.68 8.45 0.04
CA GLN A 59 -15.50 9.13 1.03
C GLN A 59 -16.84 8.42 1.30
N SER A 60 -17.33 7.60 0.36
CA SER A 60 -18.61 6.90 0.45
C SER A 60 -18.44 5.51 1.09
N PRO A 61 -19.02 5.24 2.28
CA PRO A 61 -18.98 3.90 2.88
C PRO A 61 -19.61 2.82 2.02
N GLU A 62 -20.64 3.17 1.25
CA GLU A 62 -21.37 2.25 0.38
C GLU A 62 -20.53 1.84 -0.83
N ASP A 63 -19.86 2.81 -1.46
CA ASP A 63 -18.95 2.56 -2.59
C ASP A 63 -17.78 1.68 -2.15
N VAL A 64 -17.21 1.98 -0.98
CA VAL A 64 -16.09 1.22 -0.42
C VAL A 64 -16.54 -0.21 -0.08
N ALA A 65 -17.71 -0.40 0.52
CA ALA A 65 -18.25 -1.73 0.79
C ALA A 65 -18.48 -2.53 -0.50
N SER A 66 -19.01 -1.89 -1.54
CA SER A 66 -19.19 -2.50 -2.87
C SER A 66 -17.85 -2.92 -3.48
N ALA A 67 -16.83 -2.06 -3.38
CA ALA A 67 -15.50 -2.33 -3.92
C ALA A 67 -14.82 -3.51 -3.23
N VAL A 68 -14.90 -3.60 -1.90
CA VAL A 68 -14.25 -4.65 -1.11
C VAL A 68 -14.94 -6.01 -1.28
N LYS A 69 -16.25 -6.04 -1.57
CA LYS A 69 -17.04 -7.28 -1.62
C LYS A 69 -16.41 -8.37 -2.50
N GLY A 70 -16.10 -9.51 -1.89
CA GLY A 70 -15.53 -10.68 -2.56
C GLY A 70 -14.00 -10.62 -2.77
N CYS A 71 -13.32 -9.63 -2.19
CA CYS A 71 -11.86 -9.57 -2.17
C CYS A 71 -11.31 -10.30 -0.93
N SER A 72 -10.16 -10.95 -1.09
CA SER A 72 -9.44 -11.65 -0.02
C SER A 72 -8.37 -10.76 0.63
N ALA A 73 -7.86 -9.78 -0.13
CA ALA A 73 -6.89 -8.80 0.34
C ALA A 73 -7.22 -7.39 -0.18
N VAL A 74 -6.69 -6.38 0.51
CA VAL A 74 -6.73 -4.97 0.11
C VAL A 74 -5.30 -4.42 0.09
N ILE A 75 -4.94 -3.67 -0.95
CA ILE A 75 -3.73 -2.84 -0.98
C ILE A 75 -4.15 -1.38 -1.15
N SER A 76 -3.79 -0.55 -0.17
CA SER A 76 -4.03 0.89 -0.20
C SER A 76 -2.76 1.63 -0.63
N ALA A 77 -2.81 2.21 -1.82
CA ALA A 77 -1.85 3.20 -2.33
C ALA A 77 -2.50 4.60 -2.40
N LEU A 78 -3.45 4.88 -1.51
CA LEU A 78 -4.11 6.17 -1.41
C LEU A 78 -3.11 7.26 -1.00
N GLY A 79 -3.32 8.45 -1.55
CA GLY A 79 -2.60 9.65 -1.20
C GLY A 79 -3.44 10.87 -1.54
N SER A 80 -3.49 11.85 -0.64
CA SER A 80 -4.08 13.15 -0.91
C SER A 80 -3.39 13.86 -2.08
N SER A 81 -4.14 14.72 -2.75
CA SER A 81 -3.63 15.54 -3.87
C SER A 81 -3.91 17.02 -3.70
N GLU A 82 -4.64 17.38 -2.65
CA GLU A 82 -4.99 18.76 -2.29
C GLU A 82 -4.70 18.96 -0.79
N LEU A 83 -4.57 20.21 -0.36
CA LEU A 83 -4.37 20.53 1.06
C LEU A 83 -5.68 20.51 1.87
N PHE A 84 -6.80 20.83 1.22
CA PHE A 84 -8.12 20.98 1.84
C PHE A 84 -9.19 20.34 0.95
N GLY A 85 -10.39 20.15 1.49
CA GLY A 85 -11.51 19.52 0.77
C GLY A 85 -11.43 17.99 0.73
N GLU A 86 -12.20 17.38 -0.18
CA GLU A 86 -12.37 15.93 -0.26
C GLU A 86 -11.10 15.17 -0.62
N ALA A 87 -10.12 15.83 -1.25
CA ALA A 87 -8.84 15.24 -1.61
C ALA A 87 -7.71 15.59 -0.61
N SER A 88 -8.07 16.09 0.58
CA SER A 88 -7.14 16.46 1.66
C SER A 88 -6.55 15.27 2.41
N PRO A 89 -5.45 15.45 3.17
CA PRO A 89 -4.90 14.38 3.99
C PRO A 89 -5.86 13.83 5.05
N GLY A 90 -6.73 14.67 5.61
CA GLY A 90 -7.75 14.22 6.55
C GLY A 90 -8.74 13.26 5.89
N GLU A 91 -9.28 13.67 4.74
CA GLU A 91 -10.32 12.92 4.03
C GLU A 91 -9.78 11.65 3.35
N VAL A 92 -8.57 11.70 2.79
CA VAL A 92 -8.00 10.60 2.00
C VAL A 92 -7.07 9.74 2.82
N ASP A 93 -6.03 10.31 3.42
CA ASP A 93 -4.96 9.55 4.08
C ASP A 93 -5.38 9.00 5.44
N ARG A 94 -6.26 9.70 6.16
CA ARG A 94 -6.83 9.20 7.42
C ARG A 94 -8.19 8.55 7.22
N ASP A 95 -9.22 9.35 6.95
CA ASP A 95 -10.61 8.89 7.04
C ASP A 95 -10.96 7.91 5.92
N GLY A 96 -10.40 8.12 4.72
CA GLY A 96 -10.48 7.20 3.61
C GLY A 96 -9.86 5.83 3.90
N VAL A 97 -8.66 5.80 4.48
CA VAL A 97 -7.99 4.54 4.84
C VAL A 97 -8.73 3.84 5.99
N LYS A 98 -9.15 4.56 7.03
CA LYS A 98 -9.94 3.98 8.13
C LYS A 98 -11.23 3.33 7.63
N ARG A 99 -11.98 4.02 6.78
CA ARG A 99 -13.19 3.48 6.14
C ARG A 99 -12.90 2.24 5.31
N LEU A 100 -11.79 2.24 4.57
CA LEU A 100 -11.37 1.07 3.80
C LEU A 100 -11.02 -0.12 4.70
N VAL A 101 -10.35 0.11 5.83
CA VAL A 101 -10.06 -0.91 6.86
C VAL A 101 -11.36 -1.47 7.43
N ASP A 102 -12.30 -0.62 7.84
CA ASP A 102 -13.57 -1.04 8.43
C ASP A 102 -14.36 -1.94 7.48
N LYS A 103 -14.50 -1.52 6.21
CA LYS A 103 -15.20 -2.31 5.20
C LYS A 103 -14.45 -3.57 4.81
N ALA A 104 -13.12 -3.57 4.85
CA ALA A 104 -12.31 -4.78 4.68
C ALA A 104 -12.56 -5.80 5.80
N VAL A 105 -12.64 -5.34 7.05
CA VAL A 105 -12.96 -6.20 8.20
C VAL A 105 -14.35 -6.81 8.04
N GLU A 106 -15.37 -5.98 7.78
CA GLU A 106 -16.77 -6.41 7.56
C GLU A 106 -16.90 -7.44 6.43
N ALA A 107 -16.14 -7.26 5.35
CA ALA A 107 -16.16 -8.15 4.18
C ALA A 107 -15.34 -9.45 4.36
N GLY A 108 -14.65 -9.62 5.49
CA GLY A 108 -13.86 -10.82 5.76
C GLY A 108 -12.48 -10.85 5.08
N VAL A 109 -11.94 -9.69 4.68
CA VAL A 109 -10.57 -9.59 4.15
C VAL A 109 -9.56 -10.11 5.17
N THR A 110 -8.57 -10.89 4.71
CA THR A 110 -7.57 -11.54 5.58
C THR A 110 -6.20 -10.88 5.54
N HIS A 111 -5.91 -10.05 4.53
CA HIS A 111 -4.66 -9.28 4.45
C HIS A 111 -4.88 -7.84 4.00
N PHE A 112 -4.16 -6.89 4.61
CA PHE A 112 -4.20 -5.47 4.23
C PHE A 112 -2.79 -4.89 4.10
N GLY A 113 -2.42 -4.50 2.88
CA GLY A 113 -1.19 -3.76 2.60
C GLY A 113 -1.42 -2.24 2.55
N LEU A 114 -0.54 -1.45 3.15
CA LEU A 114 -0.65 0.01 3.20
C LEU A 114 0.68 0.70 2.79
N VAL A 115 0.59 1.61 1.81
CA VAL A 115 1.64 2.62 1.56
C VAL A 115 1.45 3.77 2.55
N SER A 116 2.38 3.89 3.50
CA SER A 116 2.47 5.01 4.44
C SER A 116 3.60 5.95 4.04
N SER A 117 4.40 6.45 4.99
CA SER A 117 5.55 7.31 4.76
C SER A 117 6.54 7.14 5.91
N MET A 118 7.84 7.28 5.63
CA MET A 118 8.80 7.56 6.70
C MET A 118 8.40 8.82 7.48
N ALA A 119 8.91 8.94 8.71
CA ALA A 119 8.71 10.09 9.60
C ALA A 119 7.27 10.33 10.09
N VAL A 120 6.34 9.38 9.92
CA VAL A 120 4.96 9.51 10.43
C VAL A 120 4.86 9.73 11.94
N THR A 121 5.86 9.29 12.70
CA THR A 121 6.01 9.49 14.15
C THR A 121 6.66 10.84 14.51
N ARG A 122 7.15 11.61 13.54
CA ARG A 122 7.90 12.86 13.76
C ARG A 122 6.97 14.06 13.58
N TRP A 123 6.34 14.49 14.67
CA TRP A 123 5.38 15.60 14.68
C TRP A 123 5.90 16.88 14.00
N TYR A 124 7.14 17.30 14.29
CA TYR A 124 7.73 18.53 13.77
C TYR A 124 8.32 18.40 12.36
N HIS A 125 8.14 17.27 11.68
CA HIS A 125 8.69 17.09 10.34
C HIS A 125 8.05 18.07 9.33
N PRO A 126 8.83 18.71 8.42
CA PRO A 126 8.31 19.73 7.51
C PRO A 126 7.14 19.29 6.63
N LEU A 127 7.03 17.99 6.33
CA LEU A 127 5.89 17.47 5.56
C LEU A 127 4.54 17.68 6.26
N ASN A 128 4.50 17.88 7.59
CA ASN A 128 3.25 18.21 8.27
C ASN A 128 2.73 19.62 7.94
N LEU A 129 3.51 20.48 7.27
CA LEU A 129 3.00 21.73 6.70
C LEU A 129 1.98 21.46 5.57
N PHE A 130 2.00 20.28 4.97
CA PHE A 130 0.96 19.82 4.05
C PHE A 130 -0.24 19.23 4.82
N ALA A 131 -0.91 20.09 5.58
CA ALA A 131 -2.13 19.77 6.35
C ALA A 131 -2.00 18.55 7.29
N GLY A 132 -0.83 18.38 7.93
CA GLY A 132 -0.60 17.33 8.91
C GLY A 132 -0.56 15.92 8.34
N VAL A 133 -0.24 15.75 7.05
CA VAL A 133 -0.32 14.47 6.32
C VAL A 133 0.37 13.29 7.03
N LEU A 134 1.51 13.51 7.68
CA LEU A 134 2.23 12.44 8.38
C LEU A 134 1.45 11.97 9.62
N GLY A 135 0.89 12.90 10.39
CA GLY A 135 -0.01 12.56 11.49
C GLY A 135 -1.27 11.84 11.01
N LYS A 136 -1.84 12.24 9.86
CA LYS A 136 -3.02 11.58 9.26
C LYS A 136 -2.73 10.15 8.84
N LYS A 137 -1.60 9.91 8.20
CA LYS A 137 -1.13 8.55 7.88
C LYS A 137 -0.88 7.74 9.14
N PHE A 138 -0.25 8.32 10.17
CA PHE A 138 -0.04 7.64 11.46
C PHE A 138 -1.37 7.21 12.11
N GLU A 139 -2.36 8.11 12.16
CA GLU A 139 -3.71 7.81 12.67
C GLU A 139 -4.37 6.65 11.91
N ALA A 140 -4.13 6.51 10.60
CA ALA A 140 -4.63 5.40 9.79
C ALA A 140 -3.86 4.09 10.01
N GLU A 141 -2.54 4.16 10.22
CA GLU A 141 -1.74 2.99 10.55
C GLU A 141 -2.17 2.34 11.87
N GLU A 142 -2.42 3.15 12.90
CA GLU A 142 -2.89 2.66 14.20
C GLU A 142 -4.23 1.93 14.04
N HIS A 143 -5.18 2.54 13.34
CA HIS A 143 -6.48 1.93 13.07
C HIS A 143 -6.38 0.62 12.29
N LEU A 144 -5.44 0.55 11.33
CA LEU A 144 -5.14 -0.69 10.62
C LEU A 144 -4.59 -1.77 11.57
N ARG A 145 -3.61 -1.43 12.41
CA ARG A 145 -3.03 -2.36 13.39
C ARG A 145 -4.09 -2.92 14.34
N GLU A 146 -4.93 -2.06 14.91
CA GLU A 146 -6.01 -2.44 15.82
C GLU A 146 -6.99 -3.47 15.22
N ASN A 147 -7.24 -3.39 13.90
CA ASN A 147 -8.26 -4.20 13.23
C ASN A 147 -7.71 -5.43 12.48
N PHE A 148 -6.42 -5.44 12.12
CA PHE A 148 -5.80 -6.53 11.36
C PHE A 148 -4.71 -7.28 12.14
N CYS A 149 -4.24 -6.77 13.29
CA CYS A 149 -3.37 -7.52 14.20
C CYS A 149 -4.20 -8.45 15.11
N VAL A 150 -5.03 -9.30 14.49
CA VAL A 150 -5.92 -10.23 15.19
C VAL A 150 -5.86 -11.60 14.50
N GLN A 151 -6.28 -12.66 15.20
CA GLN A 151 -6.21 -14.02 14.68
C GLN A 151 -6.95 -14.16 13.33
N GLY A 152 -6.26 -14.74 12.33
CA GLY A 152 -6.81 -14.97 10.99
C GLY A 152 -6.77 -13.75 10.06
N LYS A 153 -6.23 -12.62 10.52
CA LYS A 153 -5.97 -11.44 9.71
C LYS A 153 -4.50 -11.04 9.82
N SER A 154 -4.02 -10.27 8.85
CA SER A 154 -2.67 -9.72 8.87
C SER A 154 -2.60 -8.38 8.13
N TYR A 155 -1.60 -7.57 8.47
CA TYR A 155 -1.30 -6.34 7.74
C TYR A 155 0.17 -6.24 7.36
N THR A 156 0.47 -5.40 6.37
CA THR A 156 1.84 -4.98 6.04
C THR A 156 1.83 -3.47 5.79
N ILE A 157 2.56 -2.71 6.61
CA ILE A 157 2.69 -1.26 6.45
C ILE A 157 4.11 -0.95 6.00
N ILE A 158 4.23 -0.35 4.81
CA ILE A 158 5.51 0.15 4.30
C ILE A 158 5.56 1.65 4.49
N ARG A 159 6.60 2.14 5.16
CA ARG A 159 6.95 3.55 5.32
C ARG A 159 8.11 3.85 4.36
N PRO A 160 7.85 4.13 3.07
CA PRO A 160 8.91 4.40 2.12
C PRO A 160 9.59 5.75 2.41
N GLY A 161 10.85 5.86 1.98
CA GLY A 161 11.52 7.15 1.81
C GLY A 161 10.92 7.97 0.67
N GLY A 162 11.73 8.87 0.10
CA GLY A 162 11.33 9.63 -1.07
C GLY A 162 11.02 8.71 -2.25
N LEU A 163 9.88 8.94 -2.92
CA LEU A 163 9.42 8.07 -4.01
C LEU A 163 9.90 8.54 -5.39
N ARG A 164 10.58 7.66 -6.14
CA ARG A 164 10.99 7.85 -7.54
C ARG A 164 10.25 6.92 -8.49
N ASP A 165 10.27 7.26 -9.77
CA ASP A 165 9.76 6.38 -10.82
C ASP A 165 10.93 5.59 -11.41
N GLY A 166 10.76 4.28 -11.58
CA GLY A 166 11.76 3.35 -12.09
C GLY A 166 11.12 1.98 -12.34
N GLU A 167 11.82 1.08 -13.02
CA GLU A 167 11.40 -0.32 -13.10
C GLU A 167 11.62 -1.02 -11.74
N PRO A 168 10.86 -2.08 -11.41
CA PRO A 168 11.03 -2.80 -10.16
C PRO A 168 12.30 -3.67 -10.21
N LEU A 169 12.81 -4.02 -9.03
CA LEU A 169 13.89 -4.98 -8.82
C LEU A 169 15.25 -4.54 -9.37
N GLU A 170 15.47 -3.24 -9.53
CA GLU A 170 16.73 -2.69 -10.05
C GLU A 170 17.69 -2.25 -8.94
N HIS A 171 17.24 -2.20 -7.67
CA HIS A 171 18.06 -1.78 -6.53
C HIS A 171 17.98 -2.76 -5.37
N ARG A 172 19.04 -2.78 -4.56
CA ARG A 172 18.99 -3.42 -3.25
C ARG A 172 18.25 -2.53 -2.28
N ILE A 173 17.21 -3.07 -1.66
CA ILE A 173 16.39 -2.38 -0.67
C ILE A 173 16.92 -2.67 0.73
N HIS A 174 17.06 -1.59 1.51
CA HIS A 174 17.37 -1.61 2.92
C HIS A 174 16.13 -1.28 3.74
N THR A 175 15.85 -2.13 4.73
CA THR A 175 14.67 -2.04 5.59
C THR A 175 15.03 -1.98 7.07
N GLU A 176 14.32 -1.16 7.84
CA GLU A 176 14.53 -0.98 9.27
C GLU A 176 13.20 -0.72 10.01
N GLN A 177 13.24 -0.74 11.35
CA GLN A 177 12.09 -0.40 12.20
C GLN A 177 12.47 0.58 13.32
N GLY A 178 11.51 1.36 13.78
CA GLY A 178 11.70 2.29 14.91
C GLY A 178 12.36 3.62 14.52
N ASP A 179 12.04 4.14 13.33
CA ASP A 179 12.48 5.45 12.84
C ASP A 179 14.01 5.61 12.73
N ARG A 180 14.69 4.50 12.42
CA ARG A 180 16.15 4.40 12.31
C ARG A 180 16.67 4.93 10.98
N LEU A 181 15.83 4.94 9.95
CA LEU A 181 16.15 5.59 8.69
C LEU A 181 15.75 7.06 8.76
N TRP A 182 16.67 7.94 8.36
CA TRP A 182 16.47 9.39 8.44
C TRP A 182 16.21 10.03 7.07
N SER A 183 16.71 9.41 5.99
CA SER A 183 16.48 9.79 4.60
C SER A 183 16.73 8.60 3.67
N GLY A 184 16.39 8.77 2.41
CA GLY A 184 16.62 7.79 1.36
C GLY A 184 15.53 7.88 0.29
N TRP A 185 15.77 7.21 -0.83
CA TRP A 185 14.83 7.14 -1.94
C TRP A 185 14.49 5.68 -2.22
N ILE A 186 13.32 5.43 -2.80
CA ILE A 186 12.91 4.12 -3.29
C ILE A 186 12.00 4.28 -4.49
N GLU A 187 12.08 3.36 -5.44
CA GLU A 187 11.20 3.34 -6.60
C GLU A 187 9.78 2.93 -6.18
N ARG A 188 8.79 3.59 -6.78
CA ARG A 188 7.37 3.25 -6.59
C ARG A 188 7.06 1.81 -7.01
N SER A 189 7.81 1.30 -7.97
CA SER A 189 7.74 -0.07 -8.47
C SER A 189 8.18 -1.08 -7.40
N ASP A 190 9.21 -0.78 -6.61
CA ASP A 190 9.69 -1.64 -5.52
C ASP A 190 8.76 -1.58 -4.30
N VAL A 191 8.21 -0.41 -3.97
CA VAL A 191 7.16 -0.31 -2.94
C VAL A 191 5.94 -1.13 -3.33
N ALA A 192 5.56 -1.09 -4.61
CA ALA A 192 4.47 -1.91 -5.13
C ALA A 192 4.80 -3.40 -5.09
N GLU A 193 6.04 -3.78 -5.43
CA GLU A 193 6.48 -5.16 -5.38
C GLU A 193 6.42 -5.73 -3.97
N LEU A 194 6.99 -5.03 -2.98
CA LEU A 194 6.92 -5.40 -1.57
C LEU A 194 5.46 -5.66 -1.13
N LEU A 195 4.55 -4.72 -1.42
CA LEU A 195 3.12 -4.89 -1.08
C LEU A 195 2.44 -6.07 -1.79
N VAL A 196 2.90 -6.44 -2.99
CA VAL A 196 2.33 -7.57 -3.72
C VAL A 196 2.87 -8.88 -3.18
N ILE A 197 4.18 -9.00 -2.92
CA ILE A 197 4.76 -10.22 -2.36
C ILE A 197 4.29 -10.47 -0.92
N SER A 198 3.91 -9.43 -0.17
CA SER A 198 3.36 -9.58 1.18
C SER A 198 2.07 -10.39 1.25
N LEU A 199 1.39 -10.58 0.11
CA LEU A 199 0.19 -11.41 0.00
C LEU A 199 0.46 -12.90 0.23
N TRP A 200 1.69 -13.36 0.00
CA TRP A 200 2.07 -14.78 0.16
C TRP A 200 3.32 -14.99 1.01
N GLU A 201 4.06 -13.96 1.36
CA GLU A 201 5.26 -14.06 2.20
C GLU A 201 4.89 -14.05 3.70
N PRO A 202 5.05 -15.17 4.44
CA PRO A 202 4.70 -15.22 5.85
C PRO A 202 5.50 -14.22 6.70
N ALA A 203 6.75 -13.94 6.32
CA ALA A 203 7.56 -12.93 7.00
C ALA A 203 6.99 -11.50 6.88
N ALA A 204 6.09 -11.25 5.94
CA ALA A 204 5.44 -9.95 5.75
C ALA A 204 4.19 -9.73 6.63
N ALA A 205 3.70 -10.76 7.32
CA ALA A 205 2.51 -10.63 8.17
C ALA A 205 2.81 -9.80 9.43
N ASN A 206 1.94 -8.82 9.74
CA ASN A 206 1.95 -7.98 10.94
C ASN A 206 3.26 -7.21 11.14
N VAL A 207 3.80 -6.61 10.08
CA VAL A 207 5.00 -5.77 10.15
C VAL A 207 4.73 -4.34 9.71
N THR A 208 5.39 -3.41 10.38
CA THR A 208 5.52 -2.00 9.97
C THR A 208 7.00 -1.69 9.86
N PHE A 209 7.46 -1.21 8.71
CA PHE A 209 8.89 -0.98 8.48
C PHE A 209 9.15 0.19 7.51
N GLU A 210 10.34 0.75 7.61
CA GLU A 210 10.88 1.76 6.71
C GLU A 210 11.61 1.10 5.56
N ALA A 211 11.53 1.66 4.34
CA ALA A 211 12.18 1.10 3.16
C ALA A 211 12.80 2.19 2.28
N VAL A 212 14.07 2.01 1.95
CA VAL A 212 14.87 2.87 1.05
C VAL A 212 15.83 2.00 0.24
N ASN A 213 16.35 2.52 -0.86
CA ASN A 213 17.47 1.91 -1.58
C ASN A 213 18.71 1.95 -0.69
N GLU A 214 19.45 0.84 -0.63
CA GLU A 214 20.72 0.73 0.09
C GLU A 214 21.77 1.66 -0.54
N SER A 215 21.74 1.79 -1.86
CA SER A 215 22.56 2.71 -2.65
C SER A 215 21.83 3.12 -3.94
N GLU A 216 22.40 4.07 -4.69
CA GLU A 216 21.93 4.46 -6.03
C GLU A 216 22.49 3.52 -7.13
N GLU A 217 23.16 2.42 -6.74
CA GLU A 217 23.72 1.45 -7.69
C GLU A 217 22.63 0.50 -8.19
N LEU A 218 22.56 0.33 -9.51
CA LEU A 218 21.66 -0.64 -10.12
C LEU A 218 22.21 -2.05 -9.86
N VAL A 219 21.49 -2.81 -9.07
CA VAL A 219 21.77 -4.21 -8.72
C VAL A 219 20.50 -5.00 -9.01
N PRO A 220 20.29 -5.48 -10.25
CA PRO A 220 19.10 -6.24 -10.63
C PRO A 220 18.89 -7.47 -9.75
N GLN A 221 17.64 -7.70 -9.33
CA GLN A 221 17.25 -8.77 -8.40
C GLN A 221 16.06 -9.56 -8.94
N GLU A 222 15.86 -10.76 -8.41
CA GLU A 222 14.74 -11.62 -8.81
C GLU A 222 13.53 -11.49 -7.86
N GLU A 223 13.76 -11.18 -6.58
CA GLU A 223 12.72 -11.06 -5.56
C GLU A 223 13.16 -10.17 -4.38
N LEU A 224 12.18 -9.64 -3.63
CA LEU A 224 12.41 -8.79 -2.46
C LEU A 224 11.98 -9.44 -1.13
N GLY A 225 11.78 -10.77 -1.10
CA GLY A 225 11.32 -11.49 0.10
C GLY A 225 12.23 -11.28 1.32
N TYR A 226 13.54 -11.15 1.09
CA TYR A 226 14.55 -10.89 2.12
C TYR A 226 14.30 -9.60 2.91
N CYS A 227 13.58 -8.62 2.34
CA CYS A 227 13.26 -7.35 3.00
C CYS A 227 12.38 -7.53 4.24
N TYR A 228 11.75 -8.69 4.42
CA TYR A 228 10.93 -9.01 5.57
C TYR A 228 11.68 -9.75 6.68
N GLU A 229 12.90 -10.22 6.41
CA GLU A 229 13.68 -11.00 7.36
C GLU A 229 14.09 -10.15 8.56
N GLY A 230 13.94 -10.71 9.76
CA GLY A 230 14.33 -10.05 11.01
C GLY A 230 13.42 -8.90 11.46
N LEU A 231 12.38 -8.55 10.69
CA LEU A 231 11.39 -7.56 11.12
C LEU A 231 10.55 -8.08 12.29
N ALA A 232 10.53 -7.30 13.37
CA ALA A 232 9.66 -7.52 14.51
C ALA A 232 8.19 -7.39 14.11
N LYS A 233 7.38 -8.31 14.65
CA LYS A 233 5.92 -8.33 14.49
C LYS A 233 5.29 -7.34 15.47
N GLY A 234 4.27 -6.62 15.00
CA GLY A 234 3.44 -5.75 15.83
C GLY A 234 2.26 -6.47 16.46
#